data_AF-A0A6A5E2Y9-F1
#
_entry.id   AF-A0A6A5E2Y9-F1
#
_cell.length_a   1.000
_cell.length_b   1.000
_cell.length_c   1.000
_cell.angle_alpha   90.00
_cell.angle_beta   90.00
_cell.angle_gamma   90.00
#
_symmetry.space_group_name_H-M   'P 1'
#
loop_
_entity.id
_entity.type
_entity.pdbx_description
1 polymer ?
#
loop_
_entity_poly.entity_id
_entity_poly.type
_entity_poly.pdbx_seq_one_letter_code
_entity_poly.pdbx_strand_id
1 'polypeptide(L)'
;MSSILVLVHLLPPSPHGRKRPGQLSAKQASDHLVKFIKTGTSVQVHLDSIMERLQPYQLAVGTKRNVIHTYCIVIDKHAIPCKSPDSLACFDELFKAHFVFGTSYNPDLANVYNFLQTTIYEIGVDSTKVNPRVAEVRAWMLH
;
A
#
# COMPACT_ATOMS: atom_id res chain seq x y z
N MET A 1 -10.00 -3.79 4.65
CA MET A 1 -8.65 -3.61 5.23
C MET A 1 -7.93 -4.92 5.55
N SER A 2 -8.55 -5.90 6.23
CA SER A 2 -7.85 -7.13 6.64
C SER A 2 -7.18 -7.90 5.49
N SER A 3 -7.80 -7.95 4.31
CA SER A 3 -7.22 -8.59 3.11
C SER A 3 -5.88 -7.98 2.68
N ILE A 4 -5.79 -6.66 2.64
CA ILE A 4 -4.56 -5.92 2.28
C ILE A 4 -3.46 -6.19 3.31
N LEU A 5 -3.80 -6.18 4.59
CA LEU A 5 -2.84 -6.44 5.67
C LEU A 5 -2.33 -7.88 5.63
N VAL A 6 -3.20 -8.86 5.37
CA VAL A 6 -2.79 -10.26 5.17
C VAL A 6 -1.79 -10.38 4.02
N LEU A 7 -1.99 -9.64 2.93
CA LEU A 7 -1.05 -9.65 1.80
C LEU A 7 0.35 -9.17 2.22
N VAL A 8 0.45 -8.15 3.07
CA VAL A 8 1.73 -7.68 3.65
C VAL A 8 2.41 -8.76 4.49
N HIS A 9 1.63 -9.59 5.20
CA HIS A 9 2.16 -10.71 5.98
C HIS A 9 2.63 -11.88 5.11
N LEU A 10 1.94 -12.15 3.99
CA LEU A 10 2.31 -13.22 3.04
C LEU A 10 3.54 -12.85 2.20
N LEU A 11 3.68 -11.55 1.90
CA LEU A 11 4.73 -10.95 1.09
C LEU A 11 5.52 -9.96 1.95
N PRO A 12 6.30 -10.45 2.92
CA PRO A 12 7.04 -9.56 3.82
C PRO A 12 7.97 -8.64 3.03
N PRO A 13 8.27 -7.45 3.59
CA PRO A 13 9.13 -6.46 2.97
C PRO A 13 10.45 -7.09 2.56
N SER A 14 10.89 -6.77 1.35
CA SER A 14 12.01 -7.45 0.70
C SER A 14 13.27 -7.39 1.59
N PRO A 15 13.92 -8.53 1.90
CA PRO A 15 15.20 -8.48 2.57
C PRO A 15 16.19 -7.81 1.62
N HIS A 16 16.68 -6.63 2.02
CA HIS A 16 17.78 -5.94 1.36
C HIS A 16 19.08 -6.74 1.58
N GLY A 17 19.20 -7.89 0.92
CA GLY A 17 20.37 -8.76 0.96
C GLY A 17 20.60 -9.51 2.29
N ARG A 18 21.69 -10.29 2.32
CA ARG A 18 22.14 -11.06 3.48
C ARG A 18 22.63 -10.11 4.58
N LYS A 19 22.01 -10.20 5.76
CA LYS A 19 22.47 -9.65 7.05
C LYS A 19 22.43 -8.11 7.17
N ARG A 20 21.24 -7.53 7.34
CA ARG A 20 21.12 -6.24 8.06
C ARG A 20 20.15 -6.40 9.23
N PRO A 21 20.53 -5.98 10.45
CA PRO A 21 19.58 -5.81 11.54
C PRO A 21 18.66 -4.64 11.17
N GLY A 22 17.35 -4.85 11.14
CA GLY A 22 16.38 -3.83 10.71
C GLY A 22 15.38 -4.29 9.65
N GLN A 23 15.04 -5.58 9.59
CA GLN A 23 13.96 -6.06 8.75
C GLN A 23 12.65 -5.38 9.20
N LEU A 24 12.05 -4.57 8.32
CA LEU A 24 10.80 -3.88 8.59
C LEU A 24 9.72 -4.92 8.93
N SER A 25 9.04 -4.77 10.05
CA SER A 25 7.95 -5.69 10.41
C SER A 25 6.75 -5.50 9.47
N ALA A 26 5.90 -6.51 9.33
CA ALA A 26 4.66 -6.39 8.56
C ALA A 26 3.74 -5.24 9.08
N LYS A 27 3.79 -4.96 10.38
CA LYS A 27 3.09 -3.80 10.97
C LYS A 27 3.65 -2.48 10.44
N GLN A 28 4.97 -2.31 10.46
CA GLN A 28 5.62 -1.11 9.93
C GLN A 28 5.42 -0.97 8.42
N ALA A 29 5.44 -2.07 7.66
CA ALA A 29 5.08 -2.06 6.24
C ALA A 29 3.62 -1.63 6.03
N SER A 30 2.70 -2.07 6.89
CA SER A 30 1.30 -1.66 6.83
C SER A 30 1.12 -0.15 7.04
N ASP A 31 1.93 0.47 7.90
CA ASP A 31 1.91 1.92 8.14
C ASP A 31 2.39 2.72 6.90
N HIS A 32 3.11 2.08 5.97
CA HIS A 32 3.48 2.66 4.67
C HIS A 32 2.34 2.56 3.64
N LEU A 33 1.36 1.67 3.84
CA LEU A 33 0.20 1.50 2.97
C LEU A 33 -1.01 2.29 3.43
N VAL A 34 -1.28 2.26 4.74
CA VAL A 34 -2.47 2.88 5.30
C VAL A 34 -2.14 3.66 6.58
N LYS A 35 -2.60 4.91 6.62
CA LYS A 35 -2.55 5.75 7.82
C LYS A 35 -3.97 6.01 8.30
N PHE A 36 -4.13 6.17 9.62
CA PHE A 36 -5.41 6.49 10.23
C PHE A 36 -5.34 7.86 10.89
N ILE A 37 -6.35 8.69 10.63
CA ILE A 37 -6.59 9.93 11.39
C ILE A 37 -7.99 9.89 12.01
N LYS A 38 -8.10 10.43 13.22
CA LYS A 38 -9.36 10.45 13.94
C LYS A 38 -10.27 11.51 13.35
N THR A 39 -11.57 11.23 13.24
CA THR A 39 -12.58 12.25 12.91
C THR A 39 -12.47 13.42 13.89
N GLY A 40 -12.46 14.64 13.35
CA GLY A 40 -12.16 15.87 14.10
C GLY A 40 -10.72 16.36 13.93
N THR A 41 -9.80 15.51 13.47
CA THR A 41 -8.48 15.94 12.99
C THR A 41 -8.61 16.42 11.54
N SER A 42 -8.09 17.61 11.24
CA SER A 42 -8.08 18.14 9.88
C SER A 42 -7.15 17.32 8.99
N VAL A 43 -7.66 16.90 7.82
CA VAL A 43 -6.84 16.25 6.77
C VAL A 43 -5.70 17.19 6.36
N GLN A 44 -5.95 18.50 6.25
CA GLN A 44 -4.92 19.46 5.87
C GLN A 44 -3.77 19.49 6.88
N VAL A 45 -4.06 19.47 8.18
CA VAL A 45 -3.03 19.43 9.23
C VAL A 45 -2.17 18.17 9.10
N HIS A 46 -2.79 17.03 8.76
CA HIS A 46 -2.05 15.80 8.46
C HIS A 46 -1.15 15.98 7.23
N LEU A 47 -1.65 16.57 6.14
CA LEU A 47 -0.88 16.84 4.91
C LEU A 47 0.30 17.77 5.16
N ASP A 48 0.11 18.83 5.94
CA ASP A 48 1.15 19.81 6.27
C ASP A 48 2.28 19.19 7.12
N SER A 49 1.95 18.17 7.93
CA SER A 49 2.93 17.44 8.75
C SER A 49 3.85 16.50 7.94
N ILE A 50 3.54 16.26 6.67
CA ILE A 50 4.34 15.38 5.80
C ILE A 50 5.63 16.12 5.44
N MET A 51 6.75 15.68 6.00
CA MET A 51 8.06 16.29 5.75
C MET A 51 8.68 15.88 4.41
N GLU A 52 8.63 14.58 4.09
CA GLU A 52 9.23 14.01 2.89
C GLU A 52 8.17 13.59 1.86
N ARG A 53 8.55 13.54 0.59
CA ARG A 53 7.71 12.92 -0.44
C ARG A 53 7.64 11.43 -0.17
N LEU A 54 6.49 11.01 0.36
CA LEU A 54 6.16 9.61 0.54
C LEU A 54 5.58 9.07 -0.77
N GLN A 55 5.77 7.77 -1.01
CA GLN A 55 4.95 7.07 -2.00
C GLN A 55 3.46 7.32 -1.72
N PRO A 56 2.57 7.16 -2.71
CA PRO A 56 1.14 7.18 -2.48
C PRO A 56 0.73 6.19 -1.37
N TYR A 57 -0.16 6.62 -0.48
CA TYR A 57 -0.74 5.76 0.57
C TYR A 57 -2.21 6.07 0.82
N GLN A 58 -2.93 5.12 1.40
CA GLN A 58 -4.33 5.25 1.78
C GLN A 58 -4.44 5.95 3.15
N LEU A 59 -5.26 6.99 3.24
CA LEU A 59 -5.60 7.67 4.49
C LEU A 59 -7.03 7.31 4.89
N ALA A 60 -7.17 6.62 6.01
CA ALA A 60 -8.45 6.25 6.60
C ALA A 60 -8.87 7.29 7.64
N VAL A 61 -10.06 7.87 7.48
CA VAL A 61 -10.61 8.88 8.39
C VAL A 61 -11.80 8.28 9.13
N GLY A 62 -11.74 8.23 10.46
CA GLY A 62 -12.80 7.60 11.24
C GLY A 62 -12.73 7.90 12.73
N THR A 63 -13.76 7.52 13.48
CA THR A 63 -13.77 7.74 14.95
C THR A 63 -12.82 6.79 15.67
N LYS A 64 -12.66 5.57 15.15
CA LYS A 64 -11.78 4.50 15.63
C LYS A 64 -11.20 3.74 14.42
N ARG A 65 -10.11 3.00 14.60
CA ARG A 65 -9.49 2.20 13.51
C ARG A 65 -10.43 1.15 12.89
N ASN A 66 -11.45 0.71 13.63
CA ASN A 66 -12.48 -0.21 13.17
C ASN A 66 -13.81 0.49 12.76
N VAL A 67 -13.87 1.82 12.83
CA VAL A 67 -15.04 2.63 12.44
C VAL A 67 -14.53 3.74 11.53
N ILE A 68 -14.39 3.40 10.24
CA ILE A 68 -13.91 4.31 9.20
C ILE A 68 -15.11 4.91 8.46
N HIS A 69 -15.07 6.21 8.21
CA HIS A 69 -16.13 6.93 7.51
C HIS A 69 -15.77 7.19 6.06
N THR A 70 -14.51 7.60 5.80
CA THR A 70 -14.03 7.92 4.46
C THR A 70 -12.59 7.46 4.28
N TYR A 71 -12.21 7.28 3.03
CA TYR A 71 -10.84 7.04 2.61
C TYR A 71 -10.41 8.07 1.59
N CYS A 72 -9.13 8.43 1.63
CA CYS A 72 -8.48 9.26 0.62
C CYS A 72 -7.16 8.60 0.20
N ILE A 73 -6.69 8.88 -1.00
CA ILE A 73 -5.32 8.61 -1.41
C ILE A 73 -4.50 9.86 -1.15
N VAL A 74 -3.38 9.73 -0.44
CA VAL A 74 -2.44 10.83 -0.24
C VAL A 74 -1.27 10.66 -1.17
N ILE A 75 -1.01 11.66 -2.00
CA ILE A 75 0.12 11.72 -2.94
C ILE A 75 0.68 13.15 -2.94
N ASP A 76 1.99 13.30 -2.76
CA ASP A 76 2.68 14.61 -2.75
C ASP A 76 1.95 15.70 -1.93
N LYS A 77 1.55 15.35 -0.69
CA LYS A 77 0.81 16.22 0.25
C LYS A 77 -0.57 16.68 -0.23
N HIS A 78 -1.14 16.02 -1.22
CA HIS A 78 -2.53 16.21 -1.65
C HIS A 78 -3.35 14.99 -1.24
N ALA A 79 -4.58 15.22 -0.77
CA ALA A 79 -5.55 14.16 -0.50
C ALA A 79 -6.57 14.11 -1.64
N ILE A 80 -6.65 12.97 -2.31
CA ILE A 80 -7.64 12.67 -3.35
C ILE A 80 -8.72 11.81 -2.68
N PRO A 81 -9.97 12.31 -2.56
CA PRO A 81 -11.06 11.52 -1.97
C PRO A 81 -11.36 10.28 -2.82
N CYS A 82 -11.42 9.11 -2.19
CA CYS A 82 -11.88 7.88 -2.84
C CYS A 82 -13.41 7.95 -2.99
N LYS A 83 -13.93 7.49 -4.13
CA LYS A 83 -15.39 7.53 -4.40
C LYS A 83 -16.17 6.54 -3.54
N SER A 84 -15.57 5.38 -3.29
CA SER A 84 -16.16 4.33 -2.48
C SER A 84 -15.74 4.45 -1.02
N PRO A 85 -16.64 4.25 -0.05
CA PRO A 85 -16.28 4.12 1.36
C PRO A 85 -15.63 2.77 1.67
N ASP A 86 -15.49 1.86 0.69
CA ASP A 86 -14.84 0.58 0.89
C ASP A 86 -13.31 0.68 0.81
N SER A 87 -12.64 -0.02 1.73
CA SER A 87 -11.18 -0.01 1.83
C SER A 87 -10.51 -0.68 0.64
N LEU A 88 -11.09 -1.74 0.09
CA LEU A 88 -10.47 -2.48 -1.00
C LEU A 88 -10.59 -1.70 -2.32
N ALA A 89 -11.75 -1.07 -2.54
CA ALA A 89 -11.95 -0.14 -3.66
C ALA A 89 -10.95 1.02 -3.64
N CYS A 90 -10.75 1.67 -2.48
CA CYS A 90 -9.76 2.75 -2.38
C CYS A 90 -8.31 2.26 -2.56
N PHE A 91 -8.03 1.00 -2.21
CA PHE A 91 -6.72 0.40 -2.46
C PHE A 91 -6.49 0.06 -3.95
N ASP A 92 -7.53 -0.37 -4.67
CA ASP A 92 -7.49 -0.50 -6.15
C ASP A 92 -7.21 0.86 -6.81
N GLU A 93 -7.88 1.92 -6.36
CA GLU A 93 -7.60 3.29 -6.81
C GLU A 93 -6.15 3.71 -6.47
N LEU A 94 -5.66 3.37 -5.27
CA LEU A 94 -4.28 3.64 -4.86
C LEU A 94 -3.26 2.94 -5.76
N PHE A 95 -3.49 1.67 -6.09
CA PHE A 95 -2.61 0.93 -7.01
C PHE A 95 -2.57 1.62 -8.37
N LYS A 96 -3.73 1.97 -8.93
CA LYS A 96 -3.84 2.66 -10.23
C LYS A 96 -3.18 4.04 -10.21
N ALA A 97 -3.24 4.76 -9.08
CA ALA A 97 -2.59 6.05 -8.91
C ALA A 97 -1.08 5.99 -9.19
N HIS A 98 -0.41 4.86 -8.89
CA HIS A 98 1.01 4.71 -9.18
C HIS A 98 1.31 4.80 -10.68
N PHE A 99 0.43 4.26 -11.52
CA PHE A 99 0.58 4.32 -12.98
C PHE A 99 0.14 5.67 -13.54
N VAL A 100 -0.97 6.22 -13.06
CA VAL A 100 -1.51 7.51 -13.53
C VAL A 100 -0.56 8.66 -13.22
N PHE A 101 0.02 8.67 -12.02
CA PHE A 101 0.95 9.73 -11.58
C PHE A 101 2.42 9.37 -11.78
N GLY A 102 2.74 8.19 -12.31
CA GLY A 102 4.10 7.76 -12.59
C GLY A 102 5.00 7.66 -11.35
N THR A 103 4.45 7.24 -10.21
CA THR A 103 5.20 7.15 -8.95
C THR A 103 5.86 5.79 -8.77
N SER A 104 7.10 5.77 -8.29
CA SER A 104 7.79 4.54 -7.91
C SER A 104 7.20 3.90 -6.65
N TYR A 105 7.20 2.56 -6.60
CA TYR A 105 6.87 1.83 -5.37
C TYR A 105 7.94 2.06 -4.31
N ASN A 106 7.52 2.12 -3.03
CA ASN A 106 8.47 2.01 -1.94
C ASN A 106 9.16 0.63 -1.98
N PRO A 107 10.50 0.57 -1.90
CA PRO A 107 11.25 -0.69 -1.86
C PRO A 107 10.75 -1.70 -0.81
N ASP A 108 10.28 -1.21 0.34
CA ASP A 108 9.75 -2.06 1.41
C ASP A 108 8.42 -2.73 1.01
N LEU A 109 7.66 -2.13 0.09
CA LEU A 109 6.39 -2.67 -0.39
C LEU A 109 6.46 -3.26 -1.79
N ALA A 110 7.64 -3.29 -2.40
CA ALA A 110 7.83 -3.74 -3.77
C ALA A 110 7.24 -5.13 -4.00
N ASN A 111 7.36 -6.06 -3.04
CA ASN A 111 6.78 -7.40 -3.18
C ASN A 111 5.25 -7.38 -3.24
N VAL A 112 4.60 -6.56 -2.42
CA VAL A 112 3.13 -6.40 -2.40
C VAL A 112 2.66 -5.81 -3.73
N TYR A 113 3.28 -4.72 -4.18
CA TYR A 113 2.89 -4.08 -5.44
C TYR A 113 3.22 -4.92 -6.67
N ASN A 114 4.36 -5.60 -6.71
CA ASN A 114 4.71 -6.51 -7.80
C ASN A 114 3.75 -7.71 -7.87
N PHE A 115 3.30 -8.21 -6.72
CA PHE A 115 2.28 -9.25 -6.68
C PHE A 115 0.96 -8.74 -7.28
N LEU A 116 0.47 -7.59 -6.83
CA LEU A 116 -0.75 -6.99 -7.38
C LEU A 116 -0.61 -6.77 -8.89
N GLN A 117 0.48 -6.15 -9.32
CA GLN A 117 0.76 -5.83 -10.71
C GLN A 117 0.75 -7.07 -11.59
N THR A 118 1.51 -8.11 -11.23
CA THR A 118 1.71 -9.28 -12.10
C THR A 118 0.66 -10.38 -11.91
N THR A 119 0.04 -10.48 -10.73
CA THR A 119 -0.88 -11.58 -10.40
C THR A 119 -2.34 -11.15 -10.46
N ILE A 120 -2.68 -9.94 -9.98
CA ILE A 120 -4.07 -9.48 -9.94
C ILE A 120 -4.43 -8.69 -11.18
N TYR A 121 -3.55 -7.79 -11.63
CA TYR A 121 -3.78 -6.95 -12.82
C TYR A 121 -3.10 -7.47 -14.09
N GLU A 122 -2.29 -8.53 -13.99
CA GLU A 122 -1.61 -9.19 -15.12
C GLU A 122 -0.75 -8.23 -15.99
N ILE A 123 -0.21 -7.18 -15.38
CA ILE A 123 0.64 -6.20 -16.05
C ILE A 123 2.10 -6.69 -16.07
N GLY A 124 2.65 -6.83 -17.28
CA GLY A 124 4.08 -7.12 -17.47
C GLY A 124 4.50 -8.47 -16.88
N VAL A 125 3.64 -9.49 -16.97
CA VAL A 125 3.86 -10.83 -16.40
C VAL A 125 5.20 -11.43 -16.84
N ASP A 126 5.54 -11.33 -18.13
CA ASP A 126 6.74 -11.96 -18.69
C ASP A 126 7.98 -11.05 -18.67
N SER A 127 7.79 -9.75 -18.42
CA SER A 127 8.85 -8.74 -18.45
C SER A 127 9.31 -8.29 -17.07
N THR A 128 8.45 -8.42 -16.06
CA THR A 128 8.73 -7.92 -14.70
C THR A 128 9.48 -8.99 -13.91
N LYS A 129 10.72 -8.68 -13.52
CA LYS A 129 11.47 -9.56 -12.61
C LYS A 129 10.87 -9.49 -11.21
N VAL A 130 10.17 -10.54 -10.80
CA VAL A 130 9.56 -10.65 -9.47
C VAL A 130 10.43 -11.41 -8.47
N ASN A 131 10.25 -11.13 -7.18
CA ASN A 131 10.91 -11.86 -6.11
C ASN A 131 10.40 -13.33 -6.07
N PRO A 132 11.25 -14.33 -5.77
CA PRO A 132 10.82 -15.73 -5.67
C PRO A 132 9.60 -15.95 -4.76
N ARG A 133 9.50 -15.18 -3.66
CA ARG A 133 8.34 -15.27 -2.75
C ARG A 133 7.03 -14.81 -3.40
N VAL A 134 7.10 -13.80 -4.27
CA VAL A 134 5.94 -13.34 -5.06
C VAL A 134 5.51 -14.44 -6.04
N ALA A 135 6.46 -15.09 -6.71
CA ALA A 135 6.18 -16.20 -7.62
C ALA A 135 5.56 -17.41 -6.90
N GLU A 136 6.07 -17.76 -5.71
CA GLU A 136 5.53 -18.84 -4.88
C GLU A 136 4.07 -18.57 -4.47
N VAL A 137 3.78 -17.38 -3.93
CA VAL A 137 2.41 -17.02 -3.52
C VAL A 137 1.47 -16.96 -4.74
N ARG A 138 1.96 -16.49 -5.89
CA ARG A 138 1.19 -16.52 -7.15
C ARG A 138 0.82 -17.94 -7.54
N ALA A 139 1.78 -18.88 -7.49
CA ALA A 139 1.51 -20.27 -7.83
C ALA A 139 0.45 -20.89 -6.91
N TRP A 140 0.45 -20.56 -5.61
CA TRP A 140 -0.58 -21.05 -4.68
C TRP A 140 -2.00 -20.54 -4.97
N MET A 141 -2.15 -19.37 -5.59
CA MET A 141 -3.48 -18.81 -5.87
C MET A 141 -4.05 -19.25 -7.23
N LEU A 142 -3.21 -19.77 -8.12
CA LEU A 142 -3.60 -20.22 -9.46
C LEU A 142 -3.85 -21.73 -9.55
N HIS A 143 -3.72 -22.44 -8.43
CA HIS A 143 -3.98 -23.87 -8.27
C HIS A 143 -5.05 -24.09 -7.19
#